data_AF-A0A8J4T527-F1
#
_entry.id   AF-A0A8J4T527-F1
#
_cell.length_a   1.000
_cell.length_b   1.000
_cell.length_c   1.000
_cell.angle_alpha   90.00
_cell.angle_beta   90.00
_cell.angle_gamma   90.00
#
_symmetry.space_group_name_H-M   'P 1'
#
loop_
_entity.id
_entity.type
_entity.pdbx_description
1 polymer ?
#
loop_
_entity_poly.entity_id
_entity_poly.type
_entity_poly.pdbx_seq_one_letter_code
_entity_poly.pdbx_strand_id
1 'polypeptide(L)'
;MFGVPYMYTQSRIFKARLDFLREQYNIQPNEFITFDAMRHAAQCLGRAIRGKSDYGIMVLADKRYARADKRSKLPSWIQSQLQDAFVNLSTEEAVQASRRFLRLMGQPFNKEDQLGLALLTREHVAKLVAQNQASSLRGANLLGPALPVGLPSTVSVGPGQLTSGTTALPRVISTSTMLH
;
A
#
# COMPACT_ATOMS: atom_id res chain seq x y z
N MET A 1 1.44 12.58 -12.19
CA MET A 1 0.07 12.53 -12.74
C MET A 1 -0.62 13.83 -12.40
N PHE A 2 -0.96 14.60 -13.42
CA PHE A 2 -1.58 15.92 -13.26
C PHE A 2 -3.10 15.78 -13.30
N GLY A 3 -3.77 16.27 -12.26
CA GLY A 3 -5.23 16.22 -12.17
C GLY A 3 -5.81 14.81 -12.01
N VAL A 4 -7.13 14.76 -11.81
CA VAL A 4 -7.93 13.52 -11.83
C VAL A 4 -8.53 13.34 -13.22
N PRO A 5 -8.32 12.19 -13.90
CA PRO A 5 -8.70 11.98 -15.29
C PRO A 5 -10.20 11.67 -15.40
N TYR A 6 -11.02 12.71 -15.30
CA TYR A 6 -12.46 12.56 -15.43
C TYR A 6 -12.86 12.41 -16.90
N MET A 7 -13.73 11.43 -17.17
CA MET A 7 -14.43 11.34 -18.44
C MET A 7 -15.42 12.51 -18.58
N TYR A 8 -15.68 12.93 -19.81
CA TYR A 8 -16.67 13.97 -20.11
C TYR A 8 -18.08 13.55 -19.67
N THR A 9 -18.55 14.14 -18.57
CA THR A 9 -19.80 13.78 -17.90
C THR A 9 -21.06 14.26 -18.63
N GLN A 10 -20.92 15.24 -19.54
CA GLN A 10 -22.06 15.78 -20.29
C GLN A 10 -22.41 14.97 -21.55
N SER A 11 -21.66 13.90 -21.85
CA SER A 11 -21.97 12.98 -22.95
C SER A 11 -23.31 12.26 -22.71
N ARG A 12 -24.15 12.20 -23.76
CA ARG A 12 -25.43 11.47 -23.73
C ARG A 12 -25.24 9.98 -23.46
N ILE A 13 -24.25 9.37 -24.09
CA ILE A 13 -23.91 7.94 -23.92
C ILE A 13 -23.50 7.67 -22.46
N PHE A 14 -22.70 8.57 -21.89
CA PHE A 14 -22.23 8.42 -20.51
C PHE A 14 -23.37 8.59 -19.51
N LYS A 15 -24.26 9.58 -19.70
CA LYS A 15 -25.46 9.76 -18.87
C LYS A 15 -26.37 8.54 -18.91
N ALA A 16 -26.72 8.05 -20.10
CA ALA A 16 -27.55 6.85 -20.24
C ALA A 16 -26.95 5.62 -19.53
N ARG A 17 -25.61 5.47 -19.58
CA ARG A 17 -24.90 4.42 -18.84
C ARG A 17 -25.00 4.62 -17.32
N LEU A 18 -24.86 5.85 -16.84
CA LEU A 18 -25.00 6.15 -15.41
C LEU A 18 -26.42 5.89 -14.91
N ASP A 19 -27.43 6.24 -15.70
CA ASP A 19 -28.85 5.99 -15.37
C ASP A 19 -29.13 4.49 -15.31
N PHE A 20 -28.63 3.71 -16.28
CA PHE A 20 -28.71 2.24 -16.26
C PHE A 20 -28.03 1.64 -15.02
N LEU A 21 -26.82 2.11 -14.65
CA LEU A 21 -26.11 1.63 -13.47
C LEU A 21 -26.84 1.97 -12.16
N ARG A 22 -27.53 3.10 -12.13
CA ARG A 22 -28.35 3.51 -10.99
C ARG A 22 -29.60 2.63 -10.87
N GLU A 23 -30.30 2.39 -11.98
CA GLU A 23 -31.57 1.64 -11.96
C GLU A 23 -31.37 0.13 -11.72
N GLN A 24 -30.37 -0.48 -12.38
CA GLN A 24 -30.19 -1.94 -12.34
C GLN A 24 -29.31 -2.40 -11.17
N TYR A 25 -28.29 -1.62 -10.81
CA TYR A 25 -27.28 -2.02 -9.82
C TYR A 25 -27.28 -1.13 -8.57
N ASN A 26 -28.16 -0.12 -8.50
CA ASN A 26 -28.25 0.83 -7.40
C ASN A 26 -26.91 1.54 -7.08
N ILE A 27 -26.06 1.73 -8.10
CA ILE A 27 -24.77 2.38 -7.97
C ILE A 27 -24.95 3.89 -8.11
N GLN A 28 -24.41 4.66 -7.17
CA GLN A 28 -24.46 6.12 -7.28
C GLN A 28 -23.57 6.62 -8.43
N PRO A 29 -24.06 7.53 -9.29
CA PRO A 29 -23.25 8.03 -10.41
C PRO A 29 -21.94 8.68 -10.00
N ASN A 30 -21.93 9.41 -8.87
CA ASN A 30 -20.71 10.04 -8.35
C ASN A 30 -19.64 9.01 -7.96
N GLU A 31 -20.06 7.85 -7.45
CA GLU A 31 -19.15 6.76 -7.09
C GLU A 31 -18.55 6.14 -8.35
N PHE A 32 -19.36 5.88 -9.38
CA PHE A 32 -18.86 5.34 -10.65
C PHE A 32 -17.90 6.30 -11.36
N ILE A 33 -18.22 7.59 -11.42
CA ILE A 33 -17.35 8.61 -12.02
C ILE A 33 -15.99 8.66 -11.32
N THR A 34 -16.00 8.61 -9.98
CA THR A 34 -14.77 8.63 -9.20
C THR A 34 -13.99 7.33 -9.36
N PHE A 35 -14.67 6.18 -9.34
CA PHE A 35 -14.08 4.87 -9.54
C PHE A 35 -13.35 4.77 -10.88
N ASP A 36 -14.01 5.18 -11.97
CA ASP A 36 -13.42 5.10 -13.31
C ASP A 36 -12.20 6.01 -13.46
N ALA A 37 -12.28 7.24 -12.95
CA ALA A 37 -11.15 8.15 -12.94
C ALA A 37 -9.95 7.61 -12.13
N MET A 38 -10.20 7.05 -10.94
CA MET A 38 -9.16 6.45 -10.11
C MET A 38 -8.56 5.19 -10.74
N ARG A 39 -9.37 4.40 -11.45
CA ARG A 39 -8.91 3.22 -12.20
C ARG A 39 -7.94 3.61 -13.31
N HIS A 40 -8.26 4.62 -14.11
CA HIS A 40 -7.34 5.13 -15.14
C HIS A 40 -6.08 5.73 -14.52
N ALA A 41 -6.19 6.45 -13.41
CA ALA A 41 -5.05 6.98 -12.68
C ALA A 41 -4.10 5.88 -12.21
N ALA A 42 -4.63 4.87 -11.52
CA ALA A 42 -3.88 3.74 -11.02
C ALA A 42 -3.22 2.93 -12.15
N GLN A 43 -3.86 2.83 -13.31
CA GLN A 43 -3.30 2.15 -14.48
C GLN A 43 -2.01 2.83 -14.95
N CYS A 44 -1.99 4.17 -15.02
CA CYS A 44 -0.80 4.94 -15.38
C CYS A 44 0.31 4.78 -14.32
N LEU A 45 -0.05 4.89 -13.03
CA LEU A 45 0.89 4.75 -11.92
C LEU A 45 1.53 3.36 -11.88
N GLY A 46 0.74 2.32 -12.15
CA GLY A 46 1.21 0.93 -12.19
C GLY A 46 2.22 0.63 -13.30
N ARG A 47 2.44 1.55 -14.27
CA ARG A 47 3.49 1.38 -15.29
C ARG A 47 4.88 1.80 -14.82
N ALA A 48 4.98 2.55 -13.73
CA ALA A 48 6.25 3.08 -13.25
C ALA A 48 7.17 2.03 -12.61
N ILE A 49 6.62 0.89 -12.18
CA ILE A 49 7.36 -0.20 -11.52
C ILE A 49 7.09 -1.50 -12.27
N ARG A 50 8.14 -2.24 -12.66
CA ARG A 50 8.00 -3.51 -13.39
C ARG A 50 8.58 -4.69 -12.64
N GLY A 51 9.65 -4.47 -11.86
CA GLY A 51 10.32 -5.50 -11.07
C GLY A 51 10.66 -5.04 -9.66
N LYS A 52 11.15 -5.98 -8.84
CA LYS A 52 11.55 -5.74 -7.43
C LYS A 52 12.84 -4.93 -7.29
N SER A 53 13.62 -4.85 -8.37
CA SER A 53 14.82 -4.00 -8.50
C SER A 53 14.47 -2.57 -8.88
N ASP A 54 13.26 -2.34 -9.39
CA ASP A 54 12.88 -1.03 -9.90
C ASP A 54 12.37 -0.16 -8.75
N TYR A 55 12.81 1.10 -8.75
CA TYR A 55 12.27 2.14 -7.89
C TYR A 55 11.75 3.28 -8.76
N GLY A 56 10.73 3.97 -8.27
CA GLY A 56 10.13 5.06 -8.99
C GLY A 56 9.44 6.03 -8.05
N ILE A 57 9.37 7.29 -8.45
CA ILE A 57 8.60 8.31 -7.73
C ILE A 57 7.26 8.47 -8.45
N MET A 58 6.19 8.42 -7.68
CA MET A 58 4.83 8.62 -8.17
C MET A 58 4.25 9.88 -7.55
N VAL A 59 4.09 10.93 -8.36
CA VAL A 59 3.52 12.20 -7.89
C VAL A 59 2.07 12.33 -8.37
N LEU A 60 1.15 12.56 -7.43
CA LEU A 60 -0.25 12.88 -7.66
C LEU A 60 -0.43 14.39 -7.47
N ALA A 61 -0.42 15.16 -8.55
CA ALA A 61 -0.44 16.61 -8.50
C ALA A 61 -1.89 17.14 -8.53
N ASP A 62 -2.68 16.83 -7.51
CA ASP A 62 -4.03 17.37 -7.30
C ASP A 62 -4.49 17.17 -5.84
N LYS A 63 -5.03 18.21 -5.20
CA LYS A 63 -5.58 18.16 -3.84
C LYS A 63 -6.72 17.14 -3.69
N ARG A 64 -7.46 16.85 -4.77
CA ARG A 64 -8.57 15.89 -4.76
C ARG A 64 -8.11 14.49 -4.37
N TYR A 65 -6.89 14.08 -4.70
CA TYR A 65 -6.34 12.78 -4.32
C TYR A 65 -6.19 12.59 -2.81
N ALA A 66 -6.06 13.67 -2.05
CA ALA A 66 -5.97 13.63 -0.59
C ALA A 66 -7.29 13.23 0.09
N ARG A 67 -8.43 13.35 -0.61
CA ARG A 67 -9.74 13.03 -0.02
C ARG A 67 -9.92 11.51 0.11
N ALA A 68 -10.54 11.09 1.21
CA ALA A 68 -10.76 9.68 1.54
C ALA A 68 -11.57 8.92 0.47
N ASP A 69 -12.53 9.58 -0.19
CA ASP A 69 -13.36 8.99 -1.26
C ASP A 69 -12.53 8.55 -2.48
N LYS A 70 -11.42 9.24 -2.76
CA LYS A 70 -10.52 8.93 -3.87
C LYS A 70 -9.37 8.04 -3.44
N ARG A 71 -8.75 8.36 -2.29
CA ARG A 71 -7.63 7.60 -1.73
C ARG A 71 -7.99 6.13 -1.51
N SER A 72 -9.19 5.85 -1.00
CA SER A 72 -9.69 4.49 -0.78
C SER A 72 -9.91 3.67 -2.06
N LYS A 73 -10.08 4.33 -3.22
CA LYS A 73 -10.28 3.66 -4.52
C LYS A 73 -8.96 3.34 -5.23
N LEU A 74 -7.82 3.78 -4.70
CA LEU A 74 -6.51 3.34 -5.20
C LEU A 74 -6.25 1.88 -4.81
N PRO A 75 -5.41 1.13 -5.54
CA PRO A 75 -4.96 -0.19 -5.10
C PRO A 75 -4.27 -0.15 -3.74
N SER A 76 -4.47 -1.18 -2.91
CA SER A 76 -3.92 -1.28 -1.54
C SER A 76 -2.40 -1.12 -1.49
N TRP A 77 -1.68 -1.63 -2.50
CA TRP A 77 -0.23 -1.48 -2.58
C TRP A 77 0.21 -0.01 -2.72
N ILE A 78 -0.51 0.83 -3.47
CA ILE A 78 -0.25 2.27 -3.54
C ILE A 78 -0.65 2.95 -2.22
N GLN A 79 -1.81 2.58 -1.66
CA GLN A 79 -2.30 3.17 -0.42
C GLN A 79 -1.32 2.98 0.75
N SER A 80 -0.69 1.80 0.86
CA SER A 80 0.30 1.50 1.90
C SER A 80 1.55 2.38 1.85
N GLN A 81 1.78 3.02 0.71
CA GLN A 81 2.98 3.80 0.40
C GLN A 81 2.70 5.31 0.37
N LEU A 82 1.41 5.67 0.28
CA LEU A 82 0.92 7.02 0.48
C LEU A 82 0.76 7.25 1.99
N GLN A 83 1.86 7.54 2.69
CA GLN A 83 1.82 7.90 4.11
C GLN A 83 1.27 9.31 4.29
N ASP A 84 0.64 9.58 5.44
CA ASP A 84 0.03 10.89 5.72
C ASP A 84 1.04 12.04 5.70
N ALA A 85 2.32 11.75 6.00
CA ALA A 85 3.42 12.72 5.88
C ALA A 85 3.67 13.17 4.43
N PHE A 86 3.20 12.43 3.43
CA PHE A 86 3.37 12.74 2.00
C PHE A 86 2.07 13.20 1.31
N VAL A 87 1.05 13.55 2.10
CA VAL A 87 -0.23 14.07 1.61
C VAL A 87 -0.26 15.59 1.78
N ASN A 88 -0.80 16.32 0.79
CA ASN A 88 -0.89 17.79 0.77
C ASN A 88 0.45 18.51 0.87
N LEU A 89 1.50 17.95 0.27
CA LEU A 89 2.82 18.58 0.21
C LEU A 89 2.80 19.81 -0.70
N SER A 90 3.61 20.80 -0.36
CA SER A 90 4.01 21.85 -1.30
C SER A 90 4.93 21.30 -2.40
N THR A 91 5.13 22.09 -3.46
CA THR A 91 6.03 21.70 -4.56
C THR A 91 7.47 21.55 -4.06
N GLU A 92 7.91 22.45 -3.18
CA GLU A 92 9.25 22.46 -2.62
C GLU A 92 9.50 21.24 -1.72
N GLU A 93 8.53 20.92 -0.85
CA GLU A 93 8.59 19.74 0.02
C GLU A 93 8.61 18.45 -0.79
N ALA A 94 7.79 18.37 -1.86
CA ALA A 94 7.77 17.23 -2.75
C ALA A 94 9.11 17.02 -3.47
N VAL A 95 9.77 18.11 -3.91
CA VAL A 95 11.11 18.06 -4.50
C VAL A 95 12.15 17.58 -3.49
N GLN A 96 12.10 18.09 -2.26
CA GLN A 96 13.03 17.68 -1.20
C GLN A 96 12.87 16.19 -0.85
N ALA A 97 11.63 15.72 -0.69
CA ALA A 97 11.31 14.32 -0.45
C ALA A 97 11.80 13.42 -1.60
N SER A 98 11.56 13.84 -2.85
CA SER A 98 12.01 13.14 -4.05
C SER A 98 13.53 13.02 -4.11
N ARG A 99 14.26 14.10 -3.82
CA ARG A 99 15.72 14.11 -3.82
C ARG A 99 16.29 13.18 -2.76
N ARG A 100 15.69 13.17 -1.56
CA ARG A 100 16.07 12.25 -0.48
C ARG A 100 15.85 10.79 -0.89
N PHE A 101 14.71 10.49 -1.48
CA PHE A 101 14.38 9.14 -1.95
C PHE A 101 15.36 8.63 -3.00
N LEU A 102 15.66 9.42 -4.03
CA LEU A 102 16.57 9.01 -5.10
C LEU A 102 18.00 8.73 -4.60
N ARG A 103 18.48 9.50 -3.62
CA ARG A 103 19.81 9.26 -3.02
C ARG A 103 19.86 7.97 -2.21
N LEU A 104 18.78 7.63 -1.51
CA LEU A 104 18.68 6.39 -0.74
C LEU A 104 18.58 5.17 -1.67
N MET A 105 17.79 5.28 -2.73
CA MET A 105 17.57 4.17 -3.67
C MET A 105 18.69 3.99 -4.69
N GLY A 106 19.52 5.02 -4.91
CA GLY A 106 20.68 4.96 -5.81
C GLY A 106 21.90 4.21 -5.24
N GLN A 107 21.82 3.66 -4.03
CA GLN A 107 22.87 2.84 -3.44
C GLN A 107 22.96 1.47 -4.14
N PRO A 108 24.14 0.84 -4.22
CA PRO A 108 24.28 -0.49 -4.83
C PRO A 108 23.40 -1.48 -4.09
N PHE A 109 22.57 -2.19 -4.86
CA PHE A 109 21.51 -3.02 -4.32
C PHE A 109 21.83 -4.50 -4.57
N ASN A 110 22.32 -5.19 -3.53
CA ASN A 110 22.75 -6.57 -3.61
C ASN A 110 21.56 -7.54 -3.56
N LYS A 111 21.65 -8.65 -4.30
CA LYS A 111 20.62 -9.70 -4.29
C LYS A 111 20.51 -10.41 -2.95
N GLU A 112 21.59 -10.41 -2.17
CA GLU A 112 21.63 -11.03 -0.84
C GLU A 112 20.70 -10.33 0.15
N ASP A 113 20.56 -9.00 0.05
CA ASP A 113 19.65 -8.20 0.87
C ASP A 113 18.16 -8.49 0.59
N GLN A 114 17.85 -9.18 -0.53
CA GLN A 114 16.49 -9.61 -0.85
C GLN A 114 16.13 -10.99 -0.31
N LEU A 115 17.11 -11.82 0.04
CA LEU A 115 16.90 -13.19 0.49
C LEU A 115 16.15 -13.18 1.82
N GLY A 116 14.95 -13.77 1.83
CA GLY A 116 14.11 -13.87 3.04
C GLY A 116 13.05 -12.78 3.20
N LEU A 117 13.14 -11.66 2.46
CA LEU A 117 12.11 -10.61 2.44
C LEU A 117 11.29 -10.65 1.14
N ALA A 118 11.96 -10.42 0.01
CA ALA A 118 11.32 -10.29 -1.29
C ALA A 118 11.62 -11.49 -2.21
N LEU A 119 12.73 -12.20 -1.99
CA LEU A 119 13.12 -13.37 -2.76
C LEU A 119 13.25 -14.57 -1.81
N LEU A 120 12.48 -15.63 -2.07
CA LEU A 120 12.44 -16.81 -1.22
C LEU A 120 13.12 -17.99 -1.93
N THR A 121 14.03 -18.65 -1.23
CA THR A 121 14.62 -19.93 -1.64
C THR A 121 13.71 -21.08 -1.22
N ARG A 122 13.90 -22.27 -1.81
CA ARG A 122 13.11 -23.47 -1.48
C ARG A 122 13.13 -23.78 0.02
N GLU A 123 14.27 -23.56 0.66
CA GLU A 123 14.44 -23.77 2.11
C GLU A 123 13.62 -22.78 2.95
N HIS A 124 13.56 -21.51 2.55
CA HIS A 124 12.72 -20.51 3.24
C HIS A 124 11.24 -20.84 3.11
N VAL A 125 10.80 -21.34 1.94
CA VAL A 125 9.41 -21.76 1.73
C VAL A 125 9.06 -22.95 2.64
N ALA A 126 9.93 -23.96 2.72
CA ALA A 126 9.70 -25.12 3.58
C ALA A 126 9.54 -24.73 5.07
N LYS A 127 10.36 -23.79 5.55
CA LYS A 127 10.27 -23.26 6.92
C LYS A 127 8.96 -22.52 7.19
N LEU A 128 8.51 -21.67 6.25
CA LEU A 128 7.24 -20.94 6.38
C LEU A 128 6.03 -21.87 6.37
N VAL A 129 6.04 -22.90 5.52
CA VAL A 129 4.96 -23.90 5.49
C VAL A 129 4.88 -24.65 6.82
N ALA A 130 6.02 -25.08 7.37
CA ALA A 130 6.06 -25.75 8.67
C ALA A 130 5.55 -24.85 9.82
N GLN A 131 5.91 -23.56 9.82
CA GLN A 131 5.41 -22.58 10.80
C GLN A 131 3.91 -22.35 10.67
N ASN A 132 3.38 -22.20 9.45
CA ASN A 132 1.95 -22.01 9.23
C ASN A 132 1.14 -23.25 9.66
N GLN A 133 1.65 -24.45 9.41
CA GLN A 133 1.04 -25.71 9.87
C GLN A 133 1.01 -25.79 11.40
N ALA A 134 2.13 -25.46 12.07
CA ALA A 134 2.19 -25.41 13.54
C ALA A 134 1.23 -24.36 14.15
N SER A 135 1.01 -23.26 13.44
CA SER A 135 0.10 -22.17 13.86
C SER A 135 -1.37 -22.59 13.72
N SER A 136 -1.71 -23.29 12.64
CA SER A 136 -3.05 -23.85 12.40
C SER A 136 -3.43 -24.89 13.46
N LEU A 137 -2.48 -25.72 13.88
CA LEU A 137 -2.69 -26.72 14.94
C LEU A 137 -2.96 -26.07 16.32
N ARG A 138 -2.37 -24.89 16.61
CA ARG A 138 -2.67 -24.15 17.86
C ARG A 138 -4.05 -23.50 17.86
N GLY A 139 -4.56 -23.06 16.70
CA GLY A 139 -5.90 -22.47 16.57
C GLY A 139 -7.04 -23.47 16.78
N ALA A 140 -6.83 -24.75 16.46
CA ALA A 140 -7.83 -25.79 16.65
C ALA A 140 -8.01 -26.23 18.13
N ASN A 141 -7.01 -25.99 18.99
CA ASN A 141 -7.04 -26.40 20.40
C ASN A 141 -7.70 -25.38 21.36
N LEU A 142 -8.30 -24.29 20.85
CA LEU A 142 -8.95 -23.24 21.67
C LEU A 142 -10.48 -23.37 21.79
N LEU A 143 -11.08 -24.49 21.36
CA LEU A 143 -12.54 -24.75 21.43
C LEU A 143 -12.90 -26.07 22.16
N GLY A 144 -12.19 -26.41 23.25
CA GLY A 144 -12.51 -27.52 24.17
C GLY A 144 -12.47 -27.08 25.64
N PRO A 145 -13.25 -27.71 26.55
CA PRO A 145 -13.89 -27.02 27.67
C PRO A 145 -12.95 -26.65 28.82
N ALA A 146 -13.32 -25.54 29.46
CA ALA A 146 -12.70 -24.93 30.63
C ALA A 146 -12.53 -25.90 31.82
N LEU A 147 -11.41 -25.75 32.56
CA LEU A 147 -11.26 -25.83 34.03
C LEU A 147 -9.76 -25.61 34.44
N PRO A 148 -9.40 -25.31 35.71
CA PRO A 148 -8.92 -23.97 36.09
C PRO A 148 -7.48 -23.91 36.68
N VAL A 149 -6.97 -22.67 36.73
CA VAL A 149 -6.00 -22.07 37.69
C VAL A 149 -4.72 -22.85 38.05
N GLY A 150 -3.58 -22.28 37.65
CA GLY A 150 -2.28 -22.53 38.25
C GLY A 150 -1.25 -21.50 37.76
N LEU A 151 -0.94 -20.50 38.60
CA LEU A 151 0.26 -19.68 38.42
C LEU A 151 1.51 -20.59 38.48
N PRO A 152 2.57 -20.26 37.72
CA PRO A 152 3.71 -19.71 38.45
C PRO A 152 4.32 -18.49 37.77
N SER A 153 4.52 -17.48 38.60
CA SER A 153 5.55 -16.46 38.53
C SER A 153 6.93 -17.04 38.19
N THR A 154 7.58 -16.53 37.16
CA THR A 154 9.02 -16.17 37.14
C THR A 154 9.27 -15.29 35.92
N VAL A 155 9.23 -13.98 36.12
CA VAL A 155 9.81 -12.98 35.23
C VAL A 155 11.30 -12.92 35.58
N SER A 156 12.17 -13.47 34.72
CA SER A 156 13.61 -13.19 34.76
C SER A 156 13.95 -12.20 33.65
N VAL A 157 14.20 -10.96 34.06
CA VAL A 157 14.66 -9.86 33.21
C VAL A 157 16.19 -9.85 33.16
N GLY A 158 16.73 -9.76 31.94
CA GLY A 158 18.02 -9.14 31.62
C GLY A 158 19.05 -10.03 30.89
N PRO A 159 20.05 -9.47 30.17
CA PRO A 159 20.11 -8.18 29.48
C PRO A 159 20.59 -8.30 28.00
N GLY A 160 20.15 -7.37 27.14
CA GLY A 160 20.92 -6.84 26.01
C GLY A 160 21.31 -7.75 24.84
N GLN A 161 20.58 -7.64 23.72
CA GLN A 161 21.20 -7.35 22.42
C GLN A 161 20.19 -6.64 21.51
N LEU A 162 20.38 -5.32 21.34
CA LEU A 162 19.79 -4.54 20.26
C LEU A 162 20.37 -5.05 18.94
N THR A 163 19.62 -5.81 18.17
CA THR A 163 19.88 -5.98 16.74
C THR A 163 18.82 -5.22 15.97
N SER A 164 19.19 -3.97 15.64
CA SER A 164 18.67 -3.14 14.54
C SER A 164 17.39 -3.65 13.88
N GLY A 165 16.26 -3.12 14.36
CA GLY A 165 15.04 -3.07 13.57
C GLY A 165 15.36 -2.47 12.22
N THR A 166 15.41 -3.31 11.19
CA THR A 166 15.54 -2.85 9.81
C THR A 166 14.18 -2.30 9.45
N THR A 167 14.02 -0.99 9.70
CA THR A 167 12.91 -0.19 9.22
C THR A 167 12.73 -0.51 7.74
N ALA A 168 11.66 -1.23 7.42
CA ALA A 168 11.22 -1.45 6.05
C ALA A 168 10.92 -0.08 5.46
N LEU A 169 11.92 0.51 4.80
CA LEU A 169 11.75 1.78 4.10
C LEU A 169 10.71 1.53 3.00
N PRO A 170 9.61 2.29 2.97
CA PRO A 170 8.61 2.17 1.93
C PRO A 170 9.28 2.50 0.58
N ARG A 171 9.29 1.52 -0.32
CA ARG A 171 9.92 1.62 -1.66
C ARG A 171 9.05 2.31 -2.69
N VAL A 172 7.91 2.83 -2.26
CA VAL A 172 7.10 3.78 -3.01
C VAL A 172 6.85 4.95 -2.07
N ILE A 173 7.15 6.16 -2.54
CA ILE A 173 6.59 7.36 -1.96
C ILE A 173 5.58 7.83 -3.00
N SER A 174 4.31 7.71 -2.65
CA SER A 174 3.26 8.40 -3.39
C SER A 174 3.14 9.77 -2.74
N THR A 175 3.51 10.84 -3.45
CA THR A 175 3.34 12.22 -2.94
C THR A 175 2.10 12.83 -3.57
N SER A 176 1.26 13.50 -2.78
CA SER A 176 0.15 14.31 -3.29
C SER A 176 0.54 15.79 -3.20
N THR A 177 0.85 16.41 -4.33
CA THR A 177 1.30 17.82 -4.41
C THR A 177 0.14 18.74 -4.77
N MET A 178 0.03 19.88 -4.10
CA MET A 178 -0.90 20.96 -4.48
C MET A 178 -0.32 21.76 -5.65
N LEU A 179 -1.06 21.82 -6.77
CA LEU A 179 -0.87 22.82 -7.80
C LEU A 179 -1.86 23.96 -7.54
N HIS A 180 -1.30 25.16 -7.33
CA HIS A 180 -2.04 26.42 -7.36
C HIS A 180 -2.42 26.77 -8.80
#